data_AF-A0A812YPF1-F1
#
_entry.id   AF-A0A812YPF1-F1
#
_cell.length_a   1.000
_cell.length_b   1.000
_cell.length_c   1.000
_cell.angle_alpha   90.00
_cell.angle_beta   90.00
_cell.angle_gamma   90.00
#
_symmetry.space_group_name_H-M   'P 1'
#
loop_
_entity.id
_entity.type
_entity.pdbx_description
1 polymer ?
#
loop_
_entity_poly.entity_id
_entity_poly.type
_entity_poly.pdbx_seq_one_letter_code
_entity_poly.pdbx_strand_id
1 'polypeptide(L)'
;MLGASVVGAILRQSAGVTTILGDGQRLGFLLWAVLGSIALPGSLITFSLVSRSLRAHFRAVDRIVKQLETFSVKDDTVSHCCTVNHLDRQTGKKIPCDRVILEKCLVLWFGSVQAFNEFIQNELSEVFKKLTTSTVPYTWIVAAGSPLLWFYAGTATYHLRTENYTAAARMVFYIPSWWLAIGPTYLQLFVCLARRVRRQRQSACQEVLVNLGCSMYGGFIYFAFAFFEGFWYATFGTDVPSMAAFSMVVMTICALIRCACCMPCRPQHGATEHGR
;
A
#
# COMPACT_ATOMS: atom_id res chain seq x y z
N MET A 1 -57.09 24.43 39.36
CA MET A 1 -56.90 24.94 37.98
C MET A 1 -55.64 25.81 37.88
N LEU A 2 -54.46 25.21 38.10
CA LEU A 2 -53.15 25.89 38.08
C LEU A 2 -52.06 24.97 37.48
N GLY A 3 -52.45 24.14 36.50
CA GLY A 3 -51.58 23.08 35.95
C GLY A 3 -51.33 23.15 34.44
N ALA A 4 -52.05 23.99 33.68
CA ALA A 4 -51.92 24.04 32.22
C ALA A 4 -51.02 25.18 31.71
N SER A 5 -50.80 26.22 32.53
CA SER A 5 -50.11 27.44 32.09
C SER A 5 -48.58 27.36 32.21
N VAL A 6 -48.05 26.46 33.04
CA VAL A 6 -46.59 26.29 33.24
C VAL A 6 -45.97 25.36 32.21
N VAL A 7 -46.71 24.33 31.76
CA VAL A 7 -46.23 23.39 30.72
C VAL A 7 -46.14 24.07 29.35
N GLY A 8 -47.00 25.06 29.07
CA GLY A 8 -46.94 25.87 27.85
C GLY A 8 -45.73 26.81 27.77
N ALA A 9 -45.17 27.25 28.90
CA ALA A 9 -44.00 28.13 28.93
C ALA A 9 -42.68 27.35 28.70
N ILE A 10 -42.58 26.12 29.20
CA ILE A 10 -41.41 25.26 29.02
C ILE A 10 -41.32 24.75 27.56
N LEU A 11 -42.45 24.44 26.93
CA LEU A 11 -42.49 24.03 25.52
C LEU A 11 -42.27 25.20 24.54
N ARG A 12 -42.50 26.45 24.96
CA ARG A 12 -42.16 27.63 24.14
C ARG A 12 -40.68 27.98 24.19
N GLN A 13 -39.98 27.64 25.27
CA GLN A 13 -38.54 27.82 25.37
C GLN A 13 -37.76 26.81 24.52
N SER A 14 -38.32 25.62 24.24
CA SER A 14 -37.70 24.64 23.32
C SER A 14 -37.87 24.97 21.83
N ALA A 15 -38.79 25.88 21.46
CA ALA A 15 -38.96 26.31 20.07
C ALA A 15 -37.96 27.41 19.64
N GLY A 16 -37.28 28.05 20.59
CA GLY A 16 -36.21 29.02 20.33
C GLY A 16 -34.79 28.42 20.36
N VAL A 17 -34.64 27.16 20.77
CA VAL A 17 -33.34 26.44 20.81
C VAL A 17 -33.12 25.59 19.54
N THR A 18 -34.18 25.32 18.78
CA THR A 18 -34.08 24.62 17.49
C THR A 18 -33.52 25.49 16.36
N THR A 19 -33.50 26.82 16.50
CA THR A 19 -32.84 27.71 15.53
C THR A 19 -31.32 27.73 15.70
N ILE A 20 -30.79 27.55 16.91
CA ILE A 20 -29.33 27.47 17.15
C ILE A 20 -28.78 26.09 16.79
N LEU A 21 -29.58 25.02 16.89
CA LEU A 21 -29.21 23.70 16.34
C LEU A 21 -29.18 23.68 14.80
N GLY A 22 -30.00 24.50 14.13
CA GLY A 22 -30.03 24.62 12.67
C GLY A 22 -28.73 25.18 12.07
N ASP A 23 -28.08 26.12 12.77
CA ASP A 23 -26.82 26.71 12.32
C ASP A 23 -25.62 25.77 12.54
N GLY A 24 -25.62 24.99 13.63
CA GLY A 24 -24.58 23.97 13.87
C GLY A 24 -24.58 22.87 12.82
N GLN A 25 -25.75 22.43 12.37
CA GLN A 25 -25.87 21.42 11.32
C GLN A 25 -25.44 21.95 9.94
N ARG A 26 -25.74 23.23 9.64
CA ARG A 26 -25.26 23.91 8.41
C ARG A 26 -23.75 24.10 8.41
N LEU A 27 -23.18 24.54 9.52
CA LEU A 27 -21.72 24.69 9.65
C LEU A 27 -21.02 23.34 9.53
N GLY A 28 -21.56 22.28 10.13
CA GLY A 28 -21.06 20.92 9.97
C GLY A 28 -21.10 20.44 8.52
N PHE A 29 -22.20 20.68 7.80
CA PHE A 29 -22.31 20.33 6.39
C PHE A 29 -21.30 21.09 5.51
N LEU A 30 -21.17 22.41 5.71
CA LEU A 30 -20.21 23.24 4.98
C LEU A 30 -18.77 22.79 5.26
N LEU A 31 -18.43 22.49 6.52
CA LEU A 31 -17.12 21.99 6.88
C LEU A 31 -16.83 20.65 6.21
N TRP A 32 -17.78 19.72 6.22
CA TRP A 32 -17.65 18.44 5.51
C TRP A 32 -17.53 18.60 4.00
N ALA A 33 -18.28 19.51 3.38
CA ALA A 33 -18.20 19.78 1.95
C ALA A 33 -16.84 20.39 1.57
N VAL A 34 -16.31 21.31 2.37
CA VAL A 34 -14.98 21.90 2.16
C VAL A 34 -13.89 20.86 2.38
N LEU A 35 -13.92 20.11 3.48
CA LEU A 35 -12.93 19.06 3.75
C LEU A 35 -12.99 17.95 2.68
N GLY A 36 -14.18 17.53 2.27
CA GLY A 36 -14.38 16.55 1.21
C GLY A 36 -13.87 17.03 -0.15
N SER A 37 -14.15 18.28 -0.52
CA SER A 37 -13.72 18.85 -1.81
C SER A 37 -12.20 19.01 -1.92
N ILE A 38 -11.48 19.14 -0.80
CA ILE A 38 -10.01 19.16 -0.77
C ILE A 38 -9.44 17.74 -0.65
N ALA A 39 -10.02 16.90 0.22
CA ALA A 39 -9.52 15.55 0.48
C ALA A 39 -9.62 14.64 -0.75
N LEU A 40 -10.69 14.75 -1.54
CA LEU A 40 -10.86 13.93 -2.74
C LEU A 40 -9.76 14.15 -3.79
N PRO A 41 -9.52 15.37 -4.32
CA PRO A 41 -8.43 15.58 -5.28
C PRO A 41 -7.06 15.31 -4.65
N GLY A 42 -6.86 15.66 -3.38
CA GLY A 42 -5.62 15.34 -2.66
C GLY A 42 -5.34 13.84 -2.60
N SER A 43 -6.37 13.03 -2.33
CA SER A 43 -6.26 11.58 -2.30
C SER A 43 -5.98 11.00 -3.69
N LEU A 44 -6.65 11.50 -4.74
CA LEU A 44 -6.42 11.06 -6.13
C LEU A 44 -5.00 11.36 -6.59
N ILE A 45 -4.47 12.53 -6.26
CA ILE A 45 -3.08 12.89 -6.56
C ILE A 45 -2.13 11.96 -5.80
N THR A 46 -2.36 11.77 -4.50
CA THR A 46 -1.53 10.92 -3.65
C THR A 46 -1.50 9.48 -4.17
N PHE A 47 -2.66 8.87 -4.43
CA PHE A 47 -2.74 7.52 -5.00
C PHE A 47 -2.10 7.42 -6.37
N SER A 48 -2.18 8.47 -7.20
CA SER A 48 -1.56 8.47 -8.53
C SER A 48 -0.04 8.49 -8.43
N LEU A 49 0.51 9.27 -7.48
CA LEU A 49 1.95 9.30 -7.19
C LEU A 49 2.43 7.96 -6.61
N VAL A 50 1.69 7.37 -5.67
CA VAL A 50 2.01 6.06 -5.08
C VAL A 50 1.96 4.97 -6.16
N SER A 51 0.92 4.93 -6.99
CA SER A 51 0.81 4.01 -8.14
C SER A 51 2.01 4.15 -9.08
N ARG A 52 2.37 5.38 -9.45
CA ARG A 52 3.52 5.65 -10.31
C ARG A 52 4.82 5.14 -9.69
N SER A 53 5.04 5.41 -8.39
CA SER A 53 6.23 4.97 -7.66
C SER A 53 6.32 3.45 -7.59
N LEU A 54 5.24 2.77 -7.19
CA LEU A 54 5.18 1.30 -7.13
C LEU A 54 5.43 0.65 -8.49
N ARG A 55 4.80 1.16 -9.56
CA ARG A 55 5.00 0.64 -10.92
C ARG A 55 6.43 0.86 -11.39
N ALA A 56 7.01 2.03 -11.12
CA ALA A 56 8.41 2.31 -11.44
C ALA A 56 9.36 1.37 -10.68
N HIS A 57 9.09 1.10 -9.40
CA HIS A 57 9.83 0.13 -8.60
C HIS A 57 9.73 -1.28 -9.21
N PHE A 58 8.53 -1.79 -9.49
CA PHE A 58 8.37 -3.12 -10.08
C PHE A 58 9.10 -3.26 -11.43
N ARG A 59 9.05 -2.23 -12.29
CA ARG A 59 9.81 -2.21 -13.55
C ARG A 59 11.31 -2.21 -13.32
N ALA A 60 11.79 -1.50 -12.30
CA ALA A 60 13.21 -1.48 -11.96
C ALA A 60 13.68 -2.87 -11.52
N VAL A 61 12.92 -3.54 -10.66
CA VAL A 61 13.24 -4.92 -10.26
C VAL A 61 13.17 -5.88 -11.45
N ASP A 62 12.16 -5.77 -12.32
CA ASP A 62 12.07 -6.58 -13.55
C ASP A 62 13.29 -6.37 -14.47
N ARG A 63 13.84 -5.15 -14.53
CA ARG A 63 15.08 -4.87 -15.28
C ARG A 63 16.29 -5.53 -14.63
N ILE A 64 16.43 -5.45 -13.30
CA ILE A 64 17.52 -6.10 -12.56
C ILE A 64 17.48 -7.61 -12.80
N VAL A 65 16.31 -8.24 -12.69
CA VAL A 65 16.16 -9.68 -12.95
C VAL A 65 16.66 -10.03 -14.36
N LYS A 66 16.25 -9.30 -15.39
CA LYS A 66 16.70 -9.54 -16.76
C LYS A 66 18.21 -9.34 -16.94
N GLN A 67 18.77 -8.32 -16.29
CA GLN A 67 20.22 -8.07 -16.33
C GLN A 67 21.00 -9.21 -15.66
N LEU A 68 20.48 -9.76 -14.56
CA LEU A 68 21.10 -10.90 -13.87
C LEU A 68 21.01 -12.17 -14.71
N GLU A 69 19.88 -12.41 -15.39
CA GLU A 69 19.68 -13.59 -16.26
C GLU A 69 20.65 -13.65 -17.44
N THR A 70 21.09 -12.50 -17.96
CA THR A 70 22.05 -12.44 -19.09
C THR A 70 23.45 -12.01 -18.66
N PHE A 71 23.71 -11.93 -17.34
CA PHE A 71 24.94 -11.33 -16.82
C PHE A 71 26.18 -12.12 -17.23
N SER A 72 27.18 -11.43 -17.79
CA SER A 72 28.50 -11.97 -18.11
C SER A 72 29.58 -11.05 -17.57
N VAL A 73 30.48 -11.56 -16.72
CA VAL A 73 31.63 -10.79 -16.23
C VAL A 73 32.43 -10.17 -17.39
N LYS A 74 32.60 -10.90 -18.50
CA LYS A 74 33.43 -10.46 -19.61
C LYS A 74 32.80 -9.31 -20.40
N ASP A 75 31.49 -9.40 -20.63
CA ASP A 75 30.77 -8.54 -21.57
C ASP A 75 30.09 -7.35 -20.88
N ASP A 76 29.59 -7.53 -19.65
CA ASP A 76 28.80 -6.52 -18.94
C ASP A 76 29.60 -5.67 -17.94
N THR A 77 30.80 -6.10 -17.55
CA THR A 77 31.63 -5.32 -16.62
C THR A 77 32.58 -4.40 -17.36
N VAL A 78 32.65 -3.12 -16.99
CA VAL A 78 33.61 -2.17 -17.53
C VAL A 78 34.50 -1.68 -16.40
N SER A 79 35.77 -2.08 -16.41
CA SER A 79 36.76 -1.58 -15.46
C SER A 79 37.35 -0.26 -15.95
N HIS A 80 37.52 0.70 -15.05
CA HIS A 80 38.07 2.02 -15.38
C HIS A 80 39.44 1.93 -16.06
N CYS A 81 40.30 1.01 -15.62
CA CYS A 81 41.61 0.78 -16.24
C CYS A 81 41.53 0.49 -17.76
N CYS A 82 40.47 -0.15 -18.24
CA CYS A 82 40.31 -0.47 -19.66
C CYS A 82 39.86 0.74 -20.48
N THR A 83 39.13 1.69 -19.89
CA THR A 83 38.70 2.91 -20.60
C THR A 83 39.83 3.92 -20.78
N VAL A 84 40.91 3.79 -20.00
CA VAL A 84 42.13 4.62 -20.09
C VAL A 84 43.32 3.87 -20.71
N ASN A 85 43.07 2.79 -21.46
CA ASN A 85 44.10 1.96 -22.09
C ASN A 85 45.20 1.46 -21.12
N HIS A 86 44.84 1.22 -19.87
CA HIS A 86 45.75 0.82 -18.80
C HIS A 86 46.89 1.81 -18.57
N LEU A 87 46.65 3.10 -18.72
CA LEU A 87 47.61 4.16 -18.41
C LEU A 87 47.11 5.04 -17.26
N ASP A 88 47.99 5.28 -16.28
CA ASP A 88 47.77 6.28 -15.25
C ASP A 88 47.80 7.69 -15.87
N ARG A 89 46.75 8.48 -15.63
CA ARG A 89 46.59 9.83 -16.20
C ARG A 89 47.64 10.83 -15.71
N GLN A 90 48.22 10.64 -14.53
CA GLN A 90 49.19 11.57 -13.96
C GLN A 90 50.62 11.19 -14.34
N THR A 91 50.93 9.90 -14.24
CA THR A 91 52.31 9.42 -14.42
C THR A 91 52.60 8.90 -15.82
N GLY A 92 51.56 8.62 -16.61
CA GLY A 92 51.69 7.98 -17.93
C GLY A 92 52.14 6.52 -17.86
N LYS A 93 52.26 5.94 -16.65
CA LYS A 93 52.74 4.56 -16.47
C LYS A 93 51.63 3.54 -16.72
N LYS A 94 52.04 2.36 -17.18
CA LYS A 94 51.12 1.22 -17.37
C LYS A 94 50.64 0.70 -16.02
N ILE A 95 49.33 0.63 -15.82
CA ILE A 95 48.70 0.09 -14.61
C ILE A 95 48.18 -1.34 -14.85
N PRO A 96 48.14 -2.19 -13.81
CA PRO A 96 47.53 -3.51 -13.92
C PRO A 96 46.03 -3.39 -14.28
N CYS A 97 45.50 -4.44 -14.92
CA CYS A 97 44.09 -4.51 -15.26
C CYS A 97 43.29 -5.00 -14.05
N ASP A 98 42.39 -4.15 -13.53
CA ASP A 98 41.51 -4.50 -12.42
C ASP A 98 40.63 -5.71 -12.74
N ARG A 99 40.23 -5.89 -14.01
CA ARG A 99 39.46 -7.06 -14.45
C ARG A 99 40.23 -8.37 -14.22
N VAL A 100 41.54 -8.40 -14.51
CA VAL A 100 42.37 -9.60 -14.29
C VAL A 100 42.47 -9.92 -12.80
N ILE A 101 42.53 -8.90 -11.95
CA ILE A 101 42.54 -9.08 -10.50
C ILE A 101 41.20 -9.64 -10.02
N LEU A 102 40.09 -9.06 -10.48
CA LEU A 102 38.74 -9.52 -10.16
C LEU A 102 38.51 -10.97 -10.62
N GLU A 103 38.88 -11.33 -11.84
CA GLU A 103 38.75 -12.70 -12.36
C GLU A 103 39.53 -13.70 -11.50
N LYS A 104 40.73 -13.36 -11.03
CA LYS A 104 41.50 -14.21 -10.10
C LYS A 104 40.78 -14.38 -8.76
N CYS A 105 40.21 -13.31 -8.21
CA CYS A 105 39.42 -13.41 -6.98
C CYS A 105 38.16 -14.26 -7.17
N LEU A 106 37.48 -14.12 -8.31
CA LEU A 106 36.31 -14.93 -8.64
C LEU A 106 36.67 -16.41 -8.79
N VAL A 107 37.80 -16.73 -9.44
CA VAL A 107 38.32 -18.11 -9.51
C VAL A 107 38.64 -18.65 -8.12
N LEU A 108 39.21 -17.83 -7.23
CA LEU A 108 39.50 -18.25 -5.85
C LEU A 108 38.23 -18.54 -5.04
N TRP A 109 37.16 -17.75 -5.22
CA TRP A 109 35.92 -17.88 -4.45
C TRP A 109 34.93 -18.89 -5.02
N PHE A 110 34.80 -18.95 -6.35
CA PHE A 110 33.79 -19.75 -7.05
C PHE A 110 34.40 -20.90 -7.86
N GLY A 111 35.73 -21.08 -7.84
CA GLY A 111 36.45 -22.08 -8.63
C GLY A 111 36.63 -21.70 -10.11
N SER A 112 35.72 -20.91 -10.68
CA SER A 112 35.84 -20.34 -12.02
C SER A 112 34.97 -19.11 -12.21
N VAL A 113 35.28 -18.28 -13.21
CA VAL A 113 34.42 -17.15 -13.63
C VAL A 113 33.07 -17.65 -14.17
N GLN A 114 33.06 -18.83 -14.81
CA GLN A 114 31.83 -19.43 -15.33
C GLN A 114 30.88 -19.85 -14.20
N ALA A 115 31.40 -20.49 -13.14
CA ALA A 115 30.61 -20.85 -11.96
C ALA A 115 30.01 -19.61 -11.27
N PHE A 116 30.74 -18.49 -11.24
CA PHE A 116 30.20 -17.23 -10.73
C PHE A 116 29.07 -16.67 -11.61
N ASN A 117 29.23 -16.67 -12.94
CA ASN A 117 28.17 -16.26 -13.86
C ASN A 117 26.91 -17.13 -13.67
N GLU A 118 27.08 -18.45 -13.58
CA GLU A 118 25.97 -19.39 -13.36
C GLU A 118 25.28 -19.16 -12.00
N PHE A 119 26.05 -18.88 -10.94
CA PHE A 119 25.50 -18.50 -9.64
C PHE A 119 24.64 -17.22 -9.75
N ILE A 120 25.11 -16.19 -10.44
CA ILE A 120 24.34 -14.95 -10.64
C ILE A 120 23.08 -15.19 -11.48
N GLN A 121 23.23 -15.88 -12.61
CA GLN A 121 22.16 -16.11 -13.56
C GLN A 121 21.07 -17.02 -13.01
N ASN A 122 21.44 -18.02 -12.19
CA ASN A 122 20.49 -19.01 -11.67
C ASN A 122 20.05 -18.65 -10.24
N GLU A 123 20.97 -18.59 -9.29
CA GLU A 123 20.59 -18.45 -7.88
C GLU A 123 20.18 -17.02 -7.53
N LEU A 124 21.01 -16.05 -7.89
CA LEU A 124 20.74 -14.65 -7.53
C LEU A 124 19.52 -14.12 -8.28
N SER A 125 19.37 -14.43 -9.58
CA SER A 125 18.18 -14.03 -10.35
C SER A 125 16.89 -14.60 -9.75
N GLU A 126 16.89 -15.85 -9.29
CA GLU A 126 15.72 -16.48 -8.64
C GLU A 126 15.37 -15.81 -7.31
N VAL A 127 16.35 -15.40 -6.51
CA VAL A 127 16.10 -14.59 -5.31
C VAL A 127 15.42 -13.28 -5.65
N PHE A 128 15.87 -12.58 -6.70
CA PHE A 128 15.24 -11.34 -7.15
C PHE A 128 13.85 -11.58 -7.78
N LYS A 129 13.62 -12.69 -8.48
CA LYS A 129 12.29 -13.08 -8.95
C LYS A 129 11.33 -13.32 -7.78
N LYS A 130 11.79 -13.95 -6.70
CA LYS A 130 11.01 -14.07 -5.46
C LYS A 130 10.67 -12.70 -4.85
N LEU A 131 11.59 -11.73 -4.91
CA LEU A 131 11.31 -10.35 -4.49
C LEU A 131 10.27 -9.66 -5.40
N THR A 132 10.26 -9.91 -6.71
CA THR A 132 9.22 -9.35 -7.61
C THR A 132 7.83 -9.92 -7.34
N THR A 133 7.75 -11.20 -6.95
CA THR A 133 6.51 -11.92 -6.74
C THR A 133 5.96 -11.72 -5.33
N SER A 134 6.82 -11.62 -4.32
CA SER A 134 6.40 -11.29 -2.96
C SER A 134 5.77 -9.90 -2.93
N THR A 135 4.53 -9.79 -2.45
CA THR A 135 3.95 -8.50 -2.06
C THR A 135 4.72 -7.92 -0.88
N VAL A 136 4.56 -6.61 -0.63
CA VAL A 136 5.08 -5.97 0.59
C VAL A 136 4.62 -6.81 1.78
N PRO A 137 5.53 -7.30 2.64
CA PRO A 137 5.13 -8.18 3.74
C PRO A 137 4.08 -7.49 4.60
N TYR A 138 3.03 -8.22 5.00
CA TYR A 138 1.93 -7.68 5.80
C TYR A 138 2.43 -6.99 7.08
N THR A 139 3.46 -7.57 7.73
CA THR A 139 4.09 -7.02 8.92
C THR A 139 4.67 -5.62 8.70
N TRP A 140 5.25 -5.36 7.52
CA TRP A 140 5.78 -4.05 7.17
C TRP A 140 4.66 -3.02 6.96
N ILE A 141 3.55 -3.43 6.35
CA ILE A 141 2.39 -2.55 6.16
C ILE A 141 1.78 -2.17 7.52
N VAL A 142 1.58 -3.15 8.40
CA VAL A 142 1.07 -2.92 9.76
C VAL A 142 2.01 -2.02 10.56
N ALA A 143 3.33 -2.28 10.50
CA ALA A 143 4.34 -1.47 11.17
C ALA A 143 4.32 -0.01 10.67
N ALA A 144 4.25 0.19 9.35
CA ALA A 144 4.15 1.52 8.74
C ALA A 144 2.86 2.28 9.15
N GLY A 145 1.78 1.54 9.41
CA GLY A 145 0.52 2.10 9.91
C GLY A 145 0.50 2.41 11.42
N SER A 146 1.54 2.04 12.16
CA SER A 146 1.55 2.19 13.63
C SER A 146 1.37 3.63 14.12
N PRO A 147 1.89 4.71 13.49
CA PRO A 147 1.66 6.07 13.99
C PRO A 147 0.17 6.47 14.02
N LEU A 148 -0.65 5.92 13.12
CA LEU A 148 -2.09 6.13 13.13
C LEU A 148 -2.73 5.47 14.35
N LEU A 149 -2.31 4.26 14.71
CA LEU A 149 -2.76 3.59 15.93
C LEU A 149 -2.46 4.46 17.16
N TRP A 150 -1.24 5.00 17.27
CA TRP A 150 -0.84 5.87 18.39
C TRP A 150 -1.69 7.15 18.45
N PHE A 151 -1.95 7.78 17.31
CA PHE A 151 -2.80 8.96 17.23
C PHE A 151 -4.21 8.68 17.79
N TYR A 152 -4.85 7.60 17.36
CA TYR A 152 -6.19 7.26 17.83
C TYR A 152 -6.21 6.69 19.26
N ALA A 153 -5.14 6.03 19.71
CA ALA A 153 -5.00 5.61 21.10
C ALA A 153 -5.05 6.82 22.04
N GLY A 154 -4.43 7.95 21.64
CA GLY A 154 -4.56 9.23 22.35
C GLY A 154 -6.03 9.67 22.50
N THR A 155 -6.81 9.63 21.43
CA THR A 155 -8.25 9.95 21.47
C THR A 155 -9.03 9.00 22.38
N ALA A 156 -8.72 7.70 22.37
CA ALA A 156 -9.34 6.74 23.28
C ALA A 156 -9.02 7.07 24.76
N THR A 157 -7.76 7.41 25.08
CA THR A 157 -7.38 7.82 26.43
C THR A 157 -8.07 9.09 26.90
N TYR A 158 -8.32 10.04 25.99
CA TYR A 158 -9.11 11.24 26.28
C TYR A 158 -10.55 10.88 26.68
N HIS A 159 -11.20 9.96 25.97
CA HIS A 159 -12.54 9.48 26.32
C HIS A 159 -12.59 8.75 27.66
N LEU A 160 -11.55 7.95 27.98
CA LEU A 160 -11.41 7.33 29.29
C LEU A 160 -11.30 8.38 30.41
N ARG A 161 -10.50 9.44 30.19
CA ARG A 161 -10.32 10.51 31.18
C ARG A 161 -11.57 11.35 31.42
N THR A 162 -12.42 11.46 30.40
CA THR A 162 -13.71 12.18 30.47
C THR A 162 -14.88 11.27 30.85
N GLU A 163 -14.59 10.07 31.38
CA GLU A 163 -15.57 9.07 31.85
C GLU A 163 -16.55 8.60 30.76
N ASN A 164 -16.23 8.81 29.49
CA ASN A 164 -17.01 8.36 28.36
C ASN A 164 -16.57 6.95 27.93
N TYR A 165 -16.83 5.97 28.79
CA TYR A 165 -16.40 4.58 28.60
C TYR A 165 -16.97 3.93 27.33
N THR A 166 -18.17 4.31 26.92
CA THR A 166 -18.80 3.76 25.71
C THR A 166 -18.07 4.22 24.45
N ALA A 167 -17.71 5.50 24.35
CA ALA A 167 -16.90 6.01 23.24
C ALA A 167 -15.49 5.41 23.22
N ALA A 168 -14.86 5.30 24.39
CA ALA A 168 -13.55 4.66 24.52
C ALA A 168 -13.58 3.19 24.07
N ALA A 169 -14.58 2.42 24.51
CA ALA A 169 -14.75 1.02 24.12
C ALA A 169 -14.94 0.87 22.59
N ARG A 170 -15.75 1.73 21.95
CA ARG A 170 -15.91 1.72 20.49
C ARG A 170 -14.57 1.91 19.78
N MET A 171 -13.76 2.88 20.22
CA MET A 171 -12.43 3.15 19.66
C MET A 171 -11.52 1.92 19.76
N VAL A 172 -11.53 1.21 20.88
CA VAL A 172 -10.71 0.01 21.10
C VAL A 172 -11.01 -1.10 20.09
N PHE A 173 -12.24 -1.25 19.60
CA PHE A 173 -12.56 -2.22 18.54
C PHE A 173 -12.36 -1.65 17.14
N TYR A 174 -12.74 -0.40 16.94
CA TYR A 174 -12.69 0.27 15.65
C TYR A 174 -11.27 0.42 15.11
N ILE A 175 -10.36 0.96 15.92
CA ILE A 175 -9.01 1.33 15.48
C ILE A 175 -8.21 0.09 15.06
N PRO A 176 -8.13 -1.01 15.85
CA PRO A 176 -7.40 -2.19 15.43
C PRO A 176 -8.00 -2.85 14.19
N SER A 177 -9.31 -2.76 13.99
CA SER A 177 -9.95 -3.31 12.78
C SER A 177 -9.48 -2.59 11.52
N TRP A 178 -9.45 -1.27 11.56
CA TRP A 178 -8.92 -0.47 10.46
C TRP A 178 -7.42 -0.67 10.26
N TRP A 179 -6.65 -0.72 11.35
CA TRP A 179 -5.19 -0.85 11.30
C TRP A 179 -4.70 -2.24 10.91
N LEU A 180 -5.33 -3.31 11.40
CA LEU A 180 -4.90 -4.70 11.18
C LEU A 180 -5.62 -5.36 10.00
N ALA A 181 -6.87 -5.04 9.70
CA ALA A 181 -7.58 -5.62 8.56
C ALA A 181 -7.67 -4.69 7.36
N ILE A 182 -8.42 -3.60 7.50
CA ILE A 182 -8.89 -2.84 6.34
C ILE A 182 -7.70 -2.18 5.63
N GLY A 183 -6.88 -1.41 6.35
CA GLY A 183 -5.74 -0.70 5.80
C GLY A 183 -4.75 -1.63 5.08
N PRO A 184 -4.27 -2.72 5.71
CA PRO A 184 -3.36 -3.65 5.05
C PRO A 184 -3.99 -4.35 3.84
N THR A 185 -5.25 -4.77 3.93
CA THR A 185 -5.95 -5.44 2.81
C THR A 185 -6.14 -4.49 1.65
N TYR A 186 -6.54 -3.26 1.94
CA TYR A 186 -6.63 -2.16 0.99
C TYR A 186 -5.31 -1.94 0.25
N LEU A 187 -4.21 -1.77 0.99
CA LEU A 187 -2.89 -1.55 0.41
C LEU A 187 -2.42 -2.75 -0.41
N GLN A 188 -2.68 -3.97 0.04
CA GLN A 188 -2.34 -5.18 -0.70
C GLN A 188 -3.11 -5.29 -2.01
N LEU A 189 -4.42 -5.03 -2.02
CA LEU A 189 -5.23 -4.99 -3.24
C LEU A 189 -4.71 -3.92 -4.23
N PHE A 190 -4.37 -2.74 -3.71
CA PHE A 190 -3.82 -1.66 -4.51
C PHE A 190 -2.46 -2.03 -5.12
N VAL A 191 -1.54 -2.60 -4.32
CA VAL A 191 -0.23 -3.08 -4.78
C VAL A 191 -0.39 -4.19 -5.81
N CYS A 192 -1.31 -5.13 -5.60
CA CYS A 192 -1.65 -6.20 -6.55
C CYS A 192 -2.12 -5.62 -7.89
N LEU A 193 -3.01 -4.62 -7.87
CA LEU A 193 -3.44 -3.95 -9.09
C LEU A 193 -2.25 -3.24 -9.78
N ALA A 194 -1.50 -2.43 -9.05
CA ALA A 194 -0.35 -1.70 -9.58
C ALA A 194 0.68 -2.65 -10.23
N ARG A 195 0.89 -3.82 -9.62
CA ARG A 195 1.71 -4.89 -10.18
C ARG A 195 1.11 -5.45 -11.47
N ARG A 196 -0.19 -5.77 -11.50
CA ARG A 196 -0.86 -6.28 -12.73
C ARG A 196 -0.75 -5.28 -13.89
N VAL A 197 -0.82 -3.99 -13.62
CA VAL A 197 -0.71 -2.92 -14.64
C VAL A 197 0.72 -2.38 -14.80
N ARG A 198 1.75 -3.10 -14.32
CA ARG A 198 3.14 -2.62 -14.33
C ARG A 198 3.74 -2.46 -15.73
N ARG A 199 3.18 -3.09 -16.77
CA ARG A 199 3.70 -3.03 -18.15
C ARG A 199 3.93 -1.57 -18.57
N GLN A 200 5.12 -1.29 -19.10
CA GLN A 200 5.46 0.03 -19.64
C GLN A 200 4.61 0.33 -20.87
N ARG A 201 4.02 1.53 -20.90
CA ARG A 201 3.22 2.01 -22.03
C ARG A 201 4.07 2.89 -22.93
N GLN A 202 3.72 2.93 -24.22
CA GLN A 202 4.49 3.67 -25.23
C GLN A 202 4.26 5.19 -25.14
N SER A 203 3.09 5.62 -24.66
CA SER A 203 2.75 7.05 -24.56
C SER A 203 2.60 7.52 -23.12
N ALA A 204 2.98 8.78 -22.87
CA ALA A 204 2.80 9.43 -21.57
C ALA A 204 1.32 9.52 -21.16
N CYS A 205 0.42 9.74 -22.12
CA CYS A 205 -1.03 9.77 -21.87
C CYS A 205 -1.56 8.43 -21.35
N GLN A 206 -1.12 7.31 -21.93
CA GLN A 206 -1.49 5.97 -21.42
C GLN A 206 -0.97 5.74 -20.00
N GLU A 207 0.23 6.23 -19.66
CA GLU A 207 0.73 6.12 -18.28
C GLU A 207 -0.11 6.93 -17.29
N VAL A 208 -0.52 8.15 -17.67
CA VAL A 208 -1.42 8.98 -16.85
C VAL A 208 -2.77 8.30 -16.66
N LEU A 209 -3.39 7.81 -17.74
CA LEU A 209 -4.68 7.11 -17.68
C LEU A 209 -4.64 5.85 -16.82
N VAL A 210 -3.56 5.05 -16.90
CA VAL A 210 -3.41 3.86 -16.06
C VAL A 210 -3.26 4.24 -14.58
N ASN A 211 -2.47 5.27 -14.27
CA ASN A 211 -2.33 5.74 -12.89
C ASN A 211 -3.65 6.30 -12.35
N LEU A 212 -4.38 7.07 -13.16
CA LEU A 212 -5.71 7.57 -12.79
C LEU A 212 -6.69 6.41 -12.54
N GLY A 213 -6.70 5.40 -13.41
CA GLY A 213 -7.52 4.20 -13.24
C GLY A 213 -7.17 3.42 -11.96
N CYS A 214 -5.88 3.31 -11.62
CA CYS A 214 -5.45 2.70 -10.35
C CYS A 214 -5.94 3.52 -9.14
N SER A 215 -5.84 4.84 -9.21
CA SER A 215 -6.31 5.74 -8.15
C SER A 215 -7.83 5.68 -7.98
N MET A 216 -8.58 5.63 -9.09
CA MET A 216 -10.03 5.46 -9.05
C MET A 216 -10.43 4.12 -8.44
N TYR A 217 -9.72 3.04 -8.78
CA TYR A 217 -9.96 1.73 -8.16
C TYR A 217 -9.63 1.72 -6.66
N GLY A 218 -8.52 2.35 -6.27
CA GLY A 218 -8.19 2.58 -4.86
C GLY A 218 -9.29 3.39 -4.15
N GLY A 219 -9.79 4.45 -4.77
CA GLY A 219 -10.93 5.21 -4.26
C GLY A 219 -12.17 4.33 -4.10
N PHE A 220 -12.50 3.54 -5.11
CA PHE A 220 -13.65 2.63 -5.10
C PHE A 220 -13.59 1.60 -3.96
N ILE A 221 -12.43 0.94 -3.73
CA ILE A 221 -12.28 0.00 -2.61
C ILE A 221 -12.51 0.73 -1.28
N TYR A 222 -11.91 1.91 -1.11
CA TYR A 222 -12.10 2.71 0.11
C TYR A 222 -13.58 3.06 0.33
N PHE A 223 -14.25 3.55 -0.72
CA PHE A 223 -15.68 3.86 -0.67
C PHE A 223 -16.54 2.63 -0.37
N ALA A 224 -16.19 1.45 -0.89
CA ALA A 224 -16.90 0.22 -0.58
C ALA A 224 -16.79 -0.15 0.91
N PHE A 225 -15.60 -0.03 1.51
CA PHE A 225 -15.43 -0.24 2.95
C PHE A 225 -16.18 0.81 3.78
N ALA A 226 -16.08 2.09 3.40
CA ALA A 226 -16.79 3.18 4.09
C ALA A 226 -18.32 3.04 3.98
N PHE A 227 -18.83 2.62 2.82
CA PHE A 227 -20.24 2.34 2.61
C PHE A 227 -20.69 1.15 3.45
N PHE A 228 -19.91 0.06 3.47
CA PHE A 228 -20.19 -1.11 4.29
C PHE A 228 -20.21 -0.74 5.79
N GLU A 229 -19.27 0.08 6.24
CA GLU A 229 -19.24 0.62 7.60
C GLU A 229 -20.49 1.45 7.91
N GLY A 230 -20.85 2.41 7.05
CA GLY A 230 -22.03 3.24 7.24
C GLY A 230 -23.33 2.42 7.24
N PHE A 231 -23.44 1.44 6.35
CA PHE A 231 -24.54 0.48 6.31
C PHE A 231 -24.62 -0.34 7.61
N TRP A 232 -23.47 -0.81 8.11
CA TRP A 232 -23.40 -1.56 9.36
C TRP A 232 -23.91 -0.73 10.53
N TYR A 233 -23.45 0.50 10.68
CA TYR A 233 -23.90 1.40 11.76
C TYR A 233 -25.37 1.76 11.67
N ALA A 234 -25.89 1.95 10.45
CA ALA A 234 -27.30 2.22 10.24
C ALA A 234 -28.19 1.02 10.63
N THR A 235 -27.71 -0.20 10.39
CA THR A 235 -28.50 -1.43 10.58
C THR A 235 -28.40 -1.97 12.00
N PHE A 236 -27.19 -2.03 12.54
CA PHE A 236 -26.88 -2.70 13.81
C PHE A 236 -26.60 -1.73 14.96
N GLY A 237 -26.55 -0.43 14.69
CA GLY A 237 -26.22 0.58 15.69
C GLY A 237 -24.71 0.70 15.95
N THR A 238 -24.38 1.51 16.95
CA THR A 238 -22.99 1.86 17.32
C THR A 238 -22.57 1.34 18.69
N ASP A 239 -23.32 0.39 19.24
CA ASP A 239 -23.00 -0.27 20.49
C ASP A 239 -21.74 -1.16 20.36
N VAL A 240 -21.11 -1.44 21.49
CA VAL A 240 -19.83 -2.17 21.54
C VAL A 240 -19.92 -3.58 20.94
N PRO A 241 -20.98 -4.39 21.21
CA PRO A 241 -21.16 -5.68 20.56
C PRO A 241 -21.23 -5.60 19.03
N SER A 242 -21.97 -4.63 18.49
CA SER A 242 -22.05 -4.37 17.05
C SER A 242 -20.68 -4.06 16.44
N MET A 243 -19.86 -3.24 17.10
CA MET A 243 -18.49 -2.92 16.65
C MET A 243 -17.59 -4.15 16.66
N ALA A 244 -17.65 -4.96 17.70
CA ALA A 244 -16.86 -6.19 17.78
C ALA A 244 -17.26 -7.20 16.68
N ALA A 245 -18.56 -7.32 16.39
CA ALA A 245 -19.06 -8.15 15.30
C ALA A 245 -18.58 -7.63 13.93
N PHE A 246 -18.65 -6.31 13.69
CA PHE A 246 -18.09 -5.68 12.49
C PHE A 246 -16.60 -6.03 12.32
N SER A 247 -15.81 -5.86 13.39
CA SER A 247 -14.38 -6.19 13.41
C SER A 247 -14.12 -7.63 12.95
N MET A 248 -14.83 -8.60 13.53
CA MET A 248 -14.65 -10.01 13.19
C MET A 248 -15.02 -10.31 11.74
N VAL A 249 -16.15 -9.78 11.26
CA VAL A 249 -16.61 -9.96 9.87
C VAL A 249 -15.58 -9.38 8.89
N VAL A 250 -15.14 -8.14 9.14
CA VAL A 250 -14.16 -7.46 8.29
C VAL A 250 -12.82 -8.19 8.28
N MET A 251 -12.31 -8.62 9.44
CA MET A 251 -11.09 -9.41 9.54
C MET A 251 -11.18 -10.71 8.74
N THR A 252 -12.34 -11.38 8.80
CA THR A 252 -12.60 -12.62 8.07
C THR A 252 -12.62 -12.38 6.56
N ILE A 253 -13.38 -11.39 6.08
CA ILE A 253 -13.44 -11.02 4.65
C ILE A 253 -12.04 -10.65 4.15
N CYS A 254 -11.30 -9.85 4.91
CA CYS A 254 -9.94 -9.44 4.58
C CYS A 254 -8.98 -10.63 4.52
N ALA A 255 -9.11 -11.62 5.41
CA ALA A 255 -8.33 -12.85 5.35
C ALA A 255 -8.66 -13.65 4.07
N LEU A 256 -9.93 -13.79 3.71
CA LEU A 256 -10.36 -14.50 2.50
C LEU A 256 -9.88 -13.84 1.21
N ILE A 257 -9.99 -12.50 1.11
CA ILE A 257 -9.48 -11.72 -0.03
C ILE A 257 -7.99 -11.96 -0.20
N ARG A 258 -7.23 -11.95 0.91
CA ARG A 258 -5.79 -12.24 0.89
C ARG A 258 -5.52 -13.64 0.39
N CYS A 259 -6.22 -14.65 0.90
CA CYS A 259 -6.08 -16.03 0.40
C CYS A 259 -6.34 -16.12 -1.10
N ALA A 260 -7.39 -15.46 -1.61
CA ALA A 260 -7.72 -15.46 -3.04
C ALA A 260 -6.69 -14.72 -3.90
N CYS A 261 -6.14 -13.61 -3.40
CA CYS A 261 -5.13 -12.80 -4.12
C CYS A 261 -3.71 -13.37 -4.03
N CYS A 262 -3.40 -14.11 -2.97
CA CYS A 262 -2.11 -14.76 -2.73
C CYS A 262 -2.00 -16.13 -3.38
N MET A 263 -3.09 -16.71 -3.90
CA MET A 263 -2.99 -17.92 -4.70
C MET A 263 -2.14 -17.58 -5.93
N PRO A 264 -0.92 -18.15 -6.08
CA PRO A 264 -0.15 -17.95 -7.29
C PRO A 264 -1.06 -18.35 -8.44
N CYS A 265 -1.17 -17.49 -9.46
CA CYS A 265 -1.69 -17.93 -10.76
C CYS A 265 -0.81 -19.13 -11.14
N ARG A 266 -1.30 -20.33 -10.85
CA ARG A 266 -0.59 -21.57 -11.09
C ARG A 266 -0.17 -21.50 -12.55
N PRO A 267 1.13 -21.46 -12.87
CA PRO A 267 1.54 -21.37 -14.25
C PRO A 267 0.83 -22.52 -14.98
N GLN A 268 0.05 -22.21 -16.01
CA GLN A 268 -0.48 -23.20 -16.93
C GLN A 268 0.70 -23.81 -17.67
N HIS A 269 1.48 -24.65 -16.98
CA HIS A 269 2.39 -25.59 -17.60
C HIS A 269 1.55 -26.78 -18.03
N GLY A 270 1.39 -26.94 -19.34
CA GLY A 270 0.89 -28.19 -19.92
C GLY A 270 -0.31 -28.08 -20.84
N ALA A 271 -0.22 -27.32 -21.94
CA ALA A 271 -1.14 -27.48 -23.07
C ALA A 271 -0.45 -27.24 -24.43
N THR A 272 0.79 -27.71 -24.60
CA THR A 272 1.41 -27.84 -25.93
C THR A 272 2.38 -29.02 -25.92
N GLU A 273 1.86 -30.24 -25.94
CA GLU A 273 2.58 -31.39 -26.50
C GLU A 273 1.61 -32.54 -26.77
N HIS A 274 1.01 -32.57 -27.96
CA HIS A 274 0.75 -33.79 -28.72
C HIS A 274 0.27 -33.41 -30.13
N GLY A 275 1.12 -33.68 -31.13
CA GLY A 275 0.83 -33.38 -32.53
C GLY A 275 2.07 -33.40 -33.42
N ARG A 276 2.87 -34.47 -33.34
CA ARG A 276 3.65 -34.97 -34.48
C ARG A 276 3.35 -36.44 -34.64
#